data_AF-A0A329MCV7-F1
#
_entry.id   AF-A0A329MCV7-F1
#
_cell.length_a   1.000
_cell.length_b   1.000
_cell.length_c   1.000
_cell.angle_alpha   90.00
_cell.angle_beta   90.00
_cell.angle_gamma   90.00
#
_symmetry.space_group_name_H-M   'P 1'
#
loop_
_entity.id
_entity.type
_entity.pdbx_description
1 polymer ?
#
loop_
_entity_poly.entity_id
_entity_poly.type
_entity_poly.pdbx_seq_one_letter_code
_entity_poly.pdbx_strand_id
1 'polypeptide(L)'
;MTDYSLKRNYFQQVLVMPPDAEPLDGTWVTSKDGKDYFRPCDAHKKLAMAYGRTSKAGEHLKGGGDGLANWKASMAALGVLMSDSARSEIVNLINEYDGDPYYAGDDGGFKSGKKRLLEAVELACKVAGSDTASSRGTEFHKLGEMVNKGRIPRVVQDHLVDFLEHYKQRVKPIHFLAQEILIINDEIQRAGSIDYLMELPAGITTPDGITHDEPLVVAGDLKTGKWDIDYPGGVSAQLAGYGLGFRYDQATNTRYPLHPRSSDRWAVIVHFPIAERDAEVSFYWVDMHVGLQAAHLNNRLDRMIAHYKSVKGKPIKFELAA
;
A
#
# COMPACT_ATOMS: atom_id res chain seq x y z
N MET A 1 17.05 8.36 -12.80
CA MET A 1 15.67 8.48 -13.31
C MET A 1 14.76 8.33 -12.10
N THR A 2 14.04 9.38 -11.69
CA THR A 2 13.05 9.28 -10.60
C THR A 2 11.73 8.76 -11.16
N ASP A 3 11.06 7.91 -10.38
CA ASP A 3 10.05 6.91 -10.73
C ASP A 3 8.64 7.45 -11.11
N TYR A 4 8.53 8.63 -11.72
CA TYR A 4 7.24 9.32 -11.94
C TYR A 4 6.65 9.25 -13.35
N SER A 5 7.17 8.40 -14.23
CA SER A 5 6.53 8.13 -15.54
C SER A 5 6.10 6.68 -15.71
N LEU A 6 5.66 6.03 -14.62
CA LEU A 6 5.10 4.69 -14.69
C LEU A 6 3.84 4.71 -15.55
N LYS A 7 3.85 4.02 -16.69
CA LYS A 7 2.70 3.92 -17.60
C LYS A 7 1.58 3.15 -16.89
N ARG A 8 0.63 3.89 -16.32
CA ARG A 8 -0.52 3.37 -15.57
C ARG A 8 -1.82 3.66 -16.31
N ASN A 9 -2.78 2.76 -16.21
CA ASN A 9 -4.13 3.02 -16.71
C ASN A 9 -4.89 4.01 -15.80
N TYR A 10 -6.11 4.37 -16.20
CA TYR A 10 -6.99 5.27 -15.43
C TYR A 10 -7.25 4.78 -13.99
N PHE A 11 -7.24 3.47 -13.77
CA PHE A 11 -7.42 2.84 -12.45
C PHE A 11 -6.11 2.71 -11.66
N GLN A 12 -5.04 3.39 -12.09
CA GLN A 12 -3.72 3.39 -11.45
C GLN A 12 -3.03 2.01 -11.41
N GLN A 13 -3.43 1.09 -12.29
CA GLN A 13 -2.77 -0.20 -12.48
C GLN A 13 -1.60 -0.02 -13.45
N VAL A 14 -0.47 -0.65 -13.15
CA VAL A 14 0.71 -0.62 -14.02
C VAL A 14 0.41 -1.43 -15.27
N LEU A 15 0.67 -0.85 -16.44
CA LEU A 15 0.54 -1.54 -17.71
C LEU A 15 1.83 -2.28 -18.02
N VAL A 16 1.71 -3.59 -18.26
CA VAL A 16 2.82 -4.50 -18.52
C VAL A 16 2.58 -5.18 -19.86
N MET A 17 3.59 -5.17 -20.73
CA MET A 17 3.53 -5.88 -22.00
C MET A 17 3.99 -7.34 -21.82
N PRO A 18 3.46 -8.28 -22.62
CA PRO A 18 4.01 -9.64 -22.68
C PRO A 18 5.51 -9.62 -22.99
N PRO A 19 6.32 -10.59 -22.50
CA PRO A 19 7.77 -10.58 -22.67
C PRO A 19 8.26 -10.40 -24.11
N ASP A 20 7.59 -11.04 -25.07
CA ASP A 20 7.99 -11.05 -26.49
C ASP A 20 7.35 -9.91 -27.31
N ALA A 21 6.66 -8.98 -26.65
CA ALA A 21 6.01 -7.86 -27.32
C ALA A 21 6.92 -6.63 -27.40
N GLU A 22 6.67 -5.78 -28.40
CA GLU A 22 7.26 -4.46 -28.49
C GLU A 22 6.95 -3.62 -27.23
N PRO A 23 7.83 -2.66 -26.86
CA PRO A 23 7.60 -1.79 -25.73
C PRO A 23 6.28 -1.02 -25.81
N LEU A 24 5.68 -0.78 -24.64
CA LEU A 24 4.37 -0.14 -24.55
C LEU A 24 4.38 1.27 -25.14
N ASP A 25 3.76 1.44 -26.30
CA ASP A 25 3.53 2.74 -26.93
C ASP A 25 2.10 3.30 -26.71
N GLY A 26 1.97 4.63 -26.75
CA GLY A 26 0.74 5.36 -26.45
C GLY A 26 0.96 6.81 -26.03
N THR A 27 -0.05 7.39 -25.36
CA THR A 27 -0.05 8.81 -24.99
C THR A 27 -0.51 9.02 -23.56
N TRP A 28 0.04 10.05 -22.90
CA TRP A 28 -0.48 10.53 -21.62
C TRP A 28 -1.74 11.37 -21.83
N VAL A 29 -2.73 11.14 -20.98
CA VAL A 29 -4.04 11.79 -21.04
C VAL A 29 -4.45 12.23 -19.64
N THR A 30 -4.91 13.47 -19.53
CA THR A 30 -5.58 13.97 -18.33
C THR A 30 -7.09 13.75 -18.48
N SER A 31 -7.68 13.05 -17.51
CA SER A 31 -9.12 12.80 -17.42
C SER A 31 -9.90 14.04 -16.97
N LYS A 32 -11.24 14.01 -17.10
CA LYS A 32 -12.12 15.11 -16.68
C LYS A 32 -12.07 15.37 -15.17
N ASP A 33 -11.79 14.34 -14.38
CA ASP A 33 -11.58 14.41 -12.93
C ASP A 33 -10.13 14.76 -12.54
N GLY A 34 -9.31 15.20 -13.51
CA GLY A 34 -7.96 15.71 -13.27
C GLY A 34 -6.89 14.64 -13.05
N LYS A 35 -7.19 13.36 -13.27
CA LYS A 35 -6.20 12.27 -13.15
C LYS A 35 -5.44 12.08 -14.46
N ASP A 36 -4.12 12.03 -14.37
CA ASP A 36 -3.25 11.64 -15.47
C ASP A 36 -3.14 10.11 -15.56
N TYR A 37 -3.23 9.59 -16.79
CA TYR A 37 -3.04 8.19 -17.08
C TYR A 37 -2.47 7.98 -18.48
N PHE A 38 -1.82 6.83 -18.67
CA PHE A 38 -1.31 6.39 -19.96
C PHE A 38 -2.38 5.63 -20.72
N ARG A 39 -2.65 6.06 -21.96
CA ARG A 39 -3.56 5.42 -22.90
C ARG A 39 -2.73 4.70 -23.98
N PRO A 40 -2.72 3.36 -24.00
CA PRO A 40 -2.03 2.61 -25.06
C PRO A 40 -2.56 2.95 -26.45
N CYS A 41 -1.69 2.84 -27.47
CA CYS A 41 -2.10 2.87 -28.86
C CYS A 41 -3.02 1.68 -29.19
N ASP A 42 -3.77 1.74 -30.30
CA ASP A 42 -4.77 0.72 -30.63
C ASP A 42 -4.21 -0.71 -30.72
N ALA A 43 -2.99 -0.85 -31.26
CA ALA A 43 -2.29 -2.14 -31.32
C ALA A 43 -2.01 -2.71 -29.92
N HIS A 44 -1.70 -1.86 -28.94
CA HIS A 44 -1.34 -2.29 -27.59
C HIS A 44 -2.51 -2.37 -26.61
N LYS A 45 -3.67 -1.74 -26.91
CA LYS A 45 -4.84 -1.73 -26.00
C LYS A 45 -5.31 -3.12 -25.55
N LYS A 46 -5.22 -4.12 -26.43
CA LYS A 46 -5.63 -5.50 -26.13
C LYS A 46 -4.48 -6.38 -25.63
N LEU A 47 -3.24 -5.92 -25.82
CA LEU A 47 -2.04 -6.68 -25.49
C LEU A 47 -1.50 -6.33 -24.10
N ALA A 48 -1.55 -5.05 -23.74
CA ALA A 48 -1.10 -4.57 -22.44
C ALA A 48 -1.97 -5.13 -21.30
N MET A 49 -1.33 -5.72 -20.32
CA MET A 49 -1.97 -6.28 -19.13
C MET A 49 -1.93 -5.26 -17.99
N ALA A 50 -3.04 -5.10 -17.28
CA ALA A 50 -3.14 -4.21 -16.13
C ALA A 50 -2.82 -4.96 -14.83
N TYR A 51 -1.60 -4.80 -14.31
CA TYR A 51 -1.16 -5.47 -13.10
C TYR A 51 -1.71 -4.75 -11.87
N GLY A 52 -2.19 -5.53 -10.90
CA GLY A 52 -2.67 -5.01 -9.62
C GLY A 52 -1.53 -4.44 -8.78
N ARG A 53 -1.84 -3.59 -7.80
CA ARG A 53 -0.80 -3.05 -6.89
C ARG A 53 -0.25 -4.16 -5.98
N THR A 54 1.06 -4.29 -5.87
CA THR A 54 1.72 -5.26 -4.97
C THR A 54 1.42 -4.99 -3.50
N SER A 55 1.24 -3.74 -3.09
CA SER A 55 0.81 -3.39 -1.72
C SER A 55 -0.57 -3.93 -1.31
N LYS A 56 -1.34 -4.44 -2.28
CA LYS A 56 -2.64 -5.11 -2.09
C LYS A 56 -2.56 -6.62 -2.25
N ALA A 57 -1.36 -7.21 -2.37
CA ALA A 57 -1.19 -8.62 -2.64
C ALA A 57 -1.72 -9.52 -1.50
N GLY A 58 -1.82 -9.04 -0.27
CA GLY A 58 -2.41 -9.77 0.86
C GLY A 58 -3.48 -8.98 1.59
N GLU A 59 -4.23 -8.13 0.89
CA GLU A 59 -5.21 -7.22 1.48
C GLU A 59 -6.24 -7.96 2.37
N HIS A 60 -6.73 -9.12 1.92
CA HIS A 60 -7.73 -9.90 2.66
C HIS A 60 -7.15 -10.66 3.86
N LEU A 61 -5.85 -10.57 4.12
CA LEU A 61 -5.14 -11.26 5.21
C LEU A 61 -4.62 -10.30 6.29
N LYS A 62 -4.91 -9.00 6.20
CA LYS A 62 -4.49 -7.97 7.16
C LYS A 62 -5.31 -7.93 8.47
N GLY A 63 -6.19 -8.91 8.68
CA GLY A 63 -7.19 -8.89 9.76
C GLY A 63 -8.47 -8.14 9.38
N GLY A 64 -9.48 -8.22 10.23
CA GLY A 64 -10.78 -7.59 10.01
C GLY A 64 -10.72 -6.06 10.10
N GLY A 65 -11.61 -5.37 9.37
CA GLY A 65 -11.70 -3.91 9.38
C GLY A 65 -12.32 -3.32 10.67
N ASP A 66 -12.85 -4.17 11.55
CA ASP A 66 -13.67 -3.76 12.71
C ASP A 66 -12.89 -2.91 13.72
N GLY A 67 -11.63 -3.24 13.98
CA GLY A 67 -10.78 -2.45 14.87
C GLY A 67 -10.56 -1.03 14.36
N LEU A 68 -10.28 -0.89 13.06
CA LEU A 68 -10.10 0.40 12.41
C LEU A 68 -11.42 1.18 12.34
N ALA A 69 -12.54 0.50 12.08
CA ALA A 69 -13.87 1.10 12.07
C ALA A 69 -14.27 1.62 13.46
N ASN A 70 -14.07 0.83 14.52
CA ASN A 70 -14.34 1.22 15.91
C ASN A 70 -13.47 2.40 16.34
N TRP A 71 -12.18 2.36 15.97
CA TRP A 71 -11.27 3.46 16.24
C TRP A 71 -11.69 4.74 15.50
N LYS A 72 -12.02 4.65 14.20
CA LYS A 72 -12.48 5.81 13.42
C LYS A 72 -13.81 6.36 13.95
N ALA A 73 -14.73 5.51 14.35
CA ALA A 73 -15.98 5.92 15.00
C ALA A 73 -15.72 6.66 16.34
N SER A 74 -14.74 6.20 17.12
CA SER A 74 -14.31 6.86 18.35
C SER A 74 -13.72 8.25 18.07
N MET A 75 -12.85 8.36 17.05
CA MET A 75 -12.28 9.64 16.62
C MET A 75 -13.36 10.61 16.12
N ALA A 76 -14.35 10.13 15.36
CA ALA A 76 -15.49 10.94 14.95
C ALA A 76 -16.25 11.50 16.15
N ALA A 77 -16.58 10.66 17.14
CA ALA A 77 -17.31 11.09 18.32
C ALA A 77 -16.56 12.16 19.13
N LEU A 78 -15.27 11.93 19.40
CA LEU A 78 -14.41 12.91 20.07
C LEU A 78 -14.29 14.21 19.26
N GLY A 79 -14.08 14.08 17.95
CA GLY A 79 -13.92 15.19 17.03
C GLY A 79 -15.12 16.11 16.94
N VAL A 80 -16.34 15.56 17.02
CA VAL A 80 -17.58 16.36 17.05
C VAL A 80 -17.65 17.20 18.33
N LEU A 81 -17.19 16.69 19.46
CA LEU A 81 -17.11 17.47 20.70
C LEU A 81 -16.05 18.57 20.61
N MET A 82 -14.93 18.30 19.93
CA MET A 82 -13.80 19.22 19.79
C MET A 82 -13.99 20.28 18.69
N SER A 83 -14.81 20.02 17.68
CA SER A 83 -14.97 20.88 16.50
C SER A 83 -16.35 21.54 16.46
N ASP A 84 -16.39 22.85 16.76
CA ASP A 84 -17.61 23.66 16.66
C ASP A 84 -18.19 23.64 15.24
N SER A 85 -17.33 23.63 14.23
CA SER A 85 -17.73 23.60 12.82
C SER A 85 -18.39 22.28 12.43
N ALA A 86 -17.75 21.14 12.74
CA ALA A 86 -18.34 19.82 12.45
C ALA A 86 -19.65 19.63 13.21
N ARG A 87 -19.70 20.04 14.49
CA ARG A 87 -20.90 19.97 15.31
C ARG A 87 -22.04 20.80 14.75
N SER A 88 -21.77 22.03 14.32
CA SER A 88 -22.79 22.93 13.77
C SER A 88 -23.39 22.37 12.48
N GLU A 89 -22.55 21.83 11.58
CA GLU A 89 -23.05 21.22 10.34
C GLU A 89 -23.91 19.98 10.62
N ILE A 90 -23.51 19.12 11.56
CA ILE A 90 -24.31 17.95 11.94
C ILE A 90 -25.65 18.37 12.55
N VAL A 91 -25.67 19.39 13.42
CA VAL A 91 -26.92 19.93 13.97
C VAL A 91 -27.83 20.49 12.87
N ASN A 92 -27.28 21.22 11.90
CA ASN A 92 -28.03 21.72 10.76
C ASN A 92 -28.65 20.57 9.95
N LEU A 93 -27.86 19.53 9.65
CA LEU A 93 -28.32 18.36 8.90
C LEU A 93 -29.40 17.57 9.65
N ILE A 94 -29.30 17.45 10.98
CA ILE A 94 -30.35 16.84 11.81
C ILE A 94 -31.66 17.62 11.67
N ASN A 95 -31.62 18.95 11.71
CA ASN A 95 -32.83 19.77 11.54
C ASN A 95 -33.37 19.71 10.10
N GLU A 96 -32.50 19.69 9.09
CA GLU A 96 -32.86 19.66 7.68
C GLU A 96 -33.54 18.35 7.27
N TYR A 97 -33.13 17.22 7.86
CA TYR A 97 -33.58 15.88 7.50
C TYR A 97 -34.33 15.15 8.63
N ASP A 98 -34.94 15.91 9.54
CA ASP A 98 -35.77 15.40 10.66
C ASP A 98 -35.12 14.25 11.44
N GLY A 99 -33.85 14.41 11.78
CA GLY A 99 -33.07 13.43 12.53
C GLY A 99 -32.43 12.30 11.71
N ASP A 100 -32.70 12.18 10.41
CA ASP A 100 -32.12 11.13 9.55
C ASP A 100 -31.38 11.66 8.30
N PRO A 101 -30.29 12.44 8.49
CA PRO A 101 -29.51 12.93 7.37
C PRO A 101 -28.77 11.84 6.58
N TYR A 102 -28.72 10.58 7.06
CA TYR A 102 -28.02 9.51 6.35
C TYR A 102 -28.92 8.82 5.32
N TYR A 103 -30.14 8.41 5.69
CA TYR A 103 -31.05 7.74 4.75
C TYR A 103 -31.98 8.73 4.05
N ALA A 104 -32.63 9.63 4.79
CA ALA A 104 -33.48 10.67 4.18
C ALA A 104 -32.64 11.67 3.37
N GLY A 105 -31.39 11.89 3.79
CA GLY A 105 -30.43 12.71 3.07
C GLY A 105 -29.69 12.01 1.91
N ASP A 106 -30.04 10.78 1.53
CA ASP A 106 -29.54 10.15 0.28
C ASP A 106 -30.42 10.54 -0.92
N ASP A 107 -30.66 11.84 -1.06
CA ASP A 107 -31.64 12.47 -1.95
C ASP A 107 -31.21 12.58 -3.44
N GLY A 108 -30.05 12.03 -3.78
CA GLY A 108 -29.47 12.10 -5.14
C GLY A 108 -28.92 13.47 -5.52
N GLY A 109 -28.90 14.45 -4.61
CA GLY A 109 -28.32 15.77 -4.83
C GLY A 109 -26.78 15.77 -4.86
N PHE A 110 -26.19 16.73 -5.59
CA PHE A 110 -24.71 16.88 -5.67
C PHE A 110 -24.04 17.15 -4.31
N LYS A 111 -24.79 17.75 -3.38
CA LYS A 111 -24.44 17.94 -1.96
C LYS A 111 -25.54 17.36 -1.07
N SER A 112 -25.89 16.10 -1.29
CA SER A 112 -26.88 15.39 -0.49
C SER A 112 -26.55 15.43 1.01
N GLY A 113 -27.56 15.36 1.87
CA GLY A 113 -27.41 15.35 3.32
C GLY A 113 -26.43 14.28 3.80
N LYS A 114 -26.51 13.09 3.20
CA LYS A 114 -25.58 11.98 3.48
C LYS A 114 -24.14 12.35 3.16
N LYS A 115 -23.89 12.99 2.02
CA LYS A 115 -22.54 13.40 1.63
C LYS A 115 -21.99 14.46 2.58
N ARG A 116 -22.78 15.48 2.90
CA ARG A 116 -22.42 16.55 3.84
C ARG A 116 -22.16 16.00 5.24
N LEU A 117 -22.97 15.04 5.70
CA LEU A 117 -22.76 14.34 6.97
C LEU A 117 -21.40 13.64 6.99
N LEU A 118 -21.09 12.87 5.95
CA LEU A 118 -19.81 12.17 5.84
C LEU A 118 -18.61 13.14 5.78
N GLU A 119 -18.76 14.29 5.12
CA GLU A 119 -17.75 15.36 5.10
C GLU A 119 -17.52 15.99 6.49
N ALA A 120 -18.60 16.25 7.25
CA ALA A 120 -18.52 16.76 8.62
C ALA A 120 -17.89 15.75 9.59
N VAL A 121 -18.23 14.46 9.46
CA VAL A 121 -17.63 13.37 10.25
C VAL A 121 -16.14 13.21 9.93
N GLU A 122 -15.74 13.34 8.67
CA GLU A 122 -14.33 13.29 8.27
C GLU A 122 -13.54 14.48 8.85
N LEU A 123 -14.13 15.69 8.86
CA LEU A 123 -13.54 16.84 9.54
C LEU A 123 -13.35 16.58 11.04
N ALA A 124 -14.36 16.02 11.70
CA ALA A 124 -14.29 15.64 13.11
C ALA A 124 -13.14 14.65 13.37
N CYS A 125 -13.04 13.58 12.57
CA CYS A 125 -11.96 12.59 12.69
C CYS A 125 -10.57 13.24 12.63
N LYS A 126 -10.38 14.16 11.67
CA LYS A 126 -9.10 14.89 11.50
C LYS A 126 -8.76 15.75 12.70
N VAL A 127 -9.74 16.47 13.25
CA VAL A 127 -9.56 17.27 14.48
C VAL A 127 -9.18 16.39 15.67
N ALA A 128 -9.75 15.19 15.77
CA ALA A 128 -9.39 14.21 16.80
C ALA A 128 -8.05 13.50 16.55
N GLY A 129 -7.35 13.79 15.45
CA GLY A 129 -6.01 13.25 15.17
C GLY A 129 -6.00 11.89 14.46
N SER A 130 -7.05 11.54 13.71
CA SER A 130 -7.09 10.28 12.93
C SER A 130 -5.93 10.13 11.94
N ASP A 131 -5.32 11.23 11.52
CA ASP A 131 -4.29 11.19 10.49
C ASP A 131 -2.87 11.30 11.08
N THR A 132 -2.73 11.51 12.39
CA THR A 132 -1.43 11.82 13.01
C THR A 132 -0.43 10.68 12.89
N ALA A 133 -0.83 9.45 13.24
CA ALA A 133 0.07 8.29 13.18
C ALA A 133 0.48 7.95 11.73
N SER A 134 -0.47 7.98 10.80
CA SER A 134 -0.21 7.73 9.37
C SER A 134 0.69 8.80 8.75
N SER A 135 0.47 10.07 9.10
CA SER A 135 1.29 11.19 8.63
C SER A 135 2.73 11.08 9.13
N ARG A 136 2.91 10.78 10.42
CA ARG A 136 4.25 10.50 10.98
C ARG A 136 4.93 9.34 10.27
N GLY A 137 4.20 8.24 10.04
CA GLY A 137 4.72 7.07 9.33
C GLY A 137 5.20 7.40 7.92
N THR A 138 4.41 8.19 7.20
CA THR A 138 4.72 8.65 5.83
C THR A 138 5.92 9.59 5.78
N GLU A 139 6.02 10.51 6.74
CA GLU A 139 7.18 11.39 6.87
C GLU A 139 8.45 10.58 7.16
N PHE A 140 8.38 9.67 8.13
CA PHE A 140 9.53 8.87 8.52
C PHE A 140 10.00 7.92 7.41
N HIS A 141 9.08 7.34 6.65
CA HIS A 141 9.40 6.48 5.52
C HIS A 141 10.29 7.20 4.49
N LYS A 142 9.96 8.45 4.16
CA LYS A 142 10.78 9.31 3.28
C LYS A 142 12.11 9.70 3.90
N LEU A 143 12.16 9.98 5.20
CA LEU A 143 13.42 10.29 5.90
C LEU A 143 14.36 9.08 5.87
N GLY A 144 13.84 7.88 6.15
CA GLY A 144 14.58 6.62 6.04
C GLY A 144 15.10 6.40 4.62
N GLU A 145 14.26 6.57 3.60
CA GLU A 145 14.66 6.47 2.19
C GLU A 145 15.81 7.42 1.86
N MET A 146 15.71 8.69 2.26
CA MET A 146 16.76 9.69 2.05
C MET A 146 18.09 9.29 2.69
N VAL A 147 18.04 8.91 3.97
CA VAL A 147 19.22 8.47 4.73
C VAL A 147 19.88 7.27 4.07
N ASN A 148 19.09 6.28 3.67
CA ASN A 148 19.60 5.06 3.03
C ASN A 148 20.18 5.33 1.64
N LYS A 149 19.76 6.42 0.97
CA LYS A 149 20.37 6.93 -0.28
C LYS A 149 21.64 7.76 -0.03
N GLY A 150 22.12 7.84 1.20
CA GLY A 150 23.25 8.68 1.59
C GLY A 150 22.94 10.18 1.56
N ARG A 151 21.67 10.57 1.54
CA ARG A 151 21.24 11.98 1.53
C ARG A 151 20.95 12.44 2.95
N ILE A 152 21.28 13.69 3.22
CA ILE A 152 21.00 14.33 4.51
C ILE A 152 19.67 15.07 4.38
N PRO A 153 18.64 14.72 5.19
CA PRO A 153 17.41 15.50 5.25
C PRO A 153 17.70 16.95 5.64
N ARG A 154 17.11 17.89 4.90
CA ARG A 154 17.31 19.33 5.17
C ARG A 154 16.57 19.79 6.42
N VAL A 155 15.37 19.25 6.64
CA VAL A 155 14.51 19.54 7.77
C VAL A 155 14.05 18.22 8.34
N VAL A 156 14.21 18.06 9.64
CA VAL A 156 13.66 16.96 10.43
C VAL A 156 12.89 17.61 11.55
N GLN A 157 11.63 17.23 11.75
CA GLN A 157 10.86 17.77 12.86
C GLN A 157 11.42 17.27 14.19
N ASP A 158 11.41 18.13 15.21
CA ASP A 158 12.02 17.84 16.53
C ASP A 158 11.58 16.48 17.08
N HIS A 159 10.30 16.13 16.92
CA HIS A 159 9.74 14.87 17.40
C HIS A 159 10.24 13.60 16.67
N LEU A 160 11.00 13.74 15.58
CA LEU A 160 11.58 12.64 14.80
C LEU A 160 13.12 12.60 14.85
N VAL A 161 13.78 13.59 15.46
CA VAL A 161 15.25 13.69 15.46
C VAL A 161 15.87 12.45 16.12
N ASP A 162 15.42 12.10 17.32
CA ASP A 162 15.96 10.95 18.06
C ASP A 162 15.63 9.63 17.37
N PHE A 163 14.41 9.50 16.83
CA PHE A 163 14.02 8.31 16.05
C PHE A 163 14.87 8.14 14.79
N LEU A 164 15.20 9.22 14.09
CA LEU A 164 16.03 9.17 12.89
C LEU A 164 17.47 8.78 13.21
N GLU A 165 18.03 9.31 14.30
CA GLU A 165 19.37 8.95 14.74
C GLU A 165 19.44 7.49 15.18
N HIS A 166 18.43 7.02 15.94
CA HIS A 166 18.29 5.62 16.28
C HIS A 166 18.24 4.73 15.04
N TYR A 167 17.38 5.07 14.07
CA TYR A 167 17.28 4.36 12.82
C TYR A 167 18.61 4.25 12.09
N LYS A 168 19.32 5.37 11.92
CA LYS A 168 20.65 5.42 11.28
C LYS A 168 21.64 4.46 11.94
N GLN A 169 21.66 4.39 13.27
CA GLN A 169 22.55 3.51 14.01
C GLN A 169 22.20 2.04 13.77
N ARG A 170 20.91 1.71 13.82
CA ARG A 170 20.41 0.33 13.69
C ARG A 170 20.57 -0.23 12.27
N VAL A 171 20.40 0.59 11.24
CA VAL A 171 20.56 0.15 9.84
C VAL A 171 21.99 0.28 9.31
N LYS A 172 22.93 0.86 10.08
CA LYS A 172 24.33 1.04 9.68
C LYS A 172 25.01 -0.21 9.08
N PRO A 173 24.75 -1.45 9.56
CA PRO A 173 25.36 -2.66 8.99
C PRO A 173 24.78 -3.07 7.63
N ILE A 174 23.67 -2.48 7.20
CA ILE A 174 22.94 -2.85 5.98
C ILE A 174 23.40 -1.96 4.83
N HIS A 175 23.71 -2.57 3.69
CA HIS A 175 23.99 -1.83 2.46
C HIS A 175 22.74 -1.79 1.57
N PHE A 176 22.19 -0.59 1.34
CA PHE A 176 20.99 -0.40 0.53
C PHE A 176 21.35 -0.28 -0.96
N LEU A 177 21.16 -1.37 -1.72
CA LEU A 177 21.54 -1.48 -3.13
C LEU A 177 20.65 -0.66 -4.06
N ALA A 178 19.34 -0.67 -3.80
CA ALA A 178 18.35 0.04 -4.58
C ALA A 178 17.11 0.34 -3.73
N GLN A 179 16.38 1.40 -4.09
CA GLN A 179 15.17 1.81 -3.40
C GLN A 179 14.20 2.44 -4.39
N GLU A 180 12.90 2.26 -4.19
CA GLU A 180 11.84 2.78 -5.06
C GLU A 180 12.09 2.39 -6.53
N ILE A 181 12.37 1.10 -6.77
CA ILE A 181 12.51 0.54 -8.11
C ILE A 181 11.24 -0.21 -8.51
N LEU A 182 10.79 -0.05 -9.75
CA LEU A 182 9.63 -0.77 -10.27
C LEU A 182 9.91 -2.27 -10.35
N ILE A 183 9.13 -3.03 -9.58
CA ILE A 183 9.09 -4.48 -9.63
C ILE A 183 7.74 -4.93 -10.20
N ILE A 184 7.79 -5.93 -11.09
CA ILE A 184 6.62 -6.69 -11.50
C ILE A 184 6.77 -8.14 -11.07
N ASN A 185 5.67 -8.78 -10.77
CA ASN A 185 5.60 -10.22 -10.57
C ASN A 185 4.52 -10.77 -11.50
N ASP A 186 4.98 -11.40 -12.59
CA ASP A 186 4.13 -11.93 -13.65
C ASP A 186 3.23 -13.07 -13.15
N GLU A 187 3.70 -13.86 -12.17
CA GLU A 187 2.97 -15.01 -11.61
C GLU A 187 1.69 -14.57 -10.89
N ILE A 188 1.78 -13.54 -10.04
CA ILE A 188 0.61 -12.98 -9.34
C ILE A 188 0.01 -11.75 -10.02
N GLN A 189 0.55 -11.34 -11.18
CA GLN A 189 0.16 -10.16 -11.94
C GLN A 189 0.07 -8.90 -11.08
N ARG A 190 1.10 -8.69 -10.25
CA ARG A 190 1.23 -7.52 -9.36
C ARG A 190 2.45 -6.68 -9.73
N ALA A 191 2.34 -5.39 -9.50
CA ALA A 191 3.40 -4.43 -9.76
C ALA A 191 3.42 -3.31 -8.71
N GLY A 192 4.59 -2.77 -8.45
CA GLY A 192 4.79 -1.65 -7.53
C GLY A 192 6.27 -1.35 -7.33
N SER A 193 6.54 -0.29 -6.58
CA SER A 193 7.90 0.06 -6.18
C SER A 193 8.21 -0.64 -4.85
N ILE A 194 9.33 -1.37 -4.82
CA ILE A 194 9.85 -1.95 -3.58
C ILE A 194 10.51 -0.84 -2.76
N ASP A 195 10.32 -0.83 -1.44
CA ASP A 195 11.00 0.10 -0.55
C ASP A 195 12.52 -0.08 -0.68
N TYR A 196 13.03 -1.28 -0.35
CA TYR A 196 14.46 -1.55 -0.32
C TYR A 196 14.82 -2.89 -0.98
N LEU A 197 15.88 -2.86 -1.78
CA LEU A 197 16.72 -4.02 -2.00
C LEU A 197 17.98 -3.86 -1.12
N MET A 198 18.16 -4.77 -0.18
CA MET A 198 19.16 -4.65 0.87
C MET A 198 20.19 -5.76 0.76
N GLU A 199 21.43 -5.45 1.04
CA GLU A 199 22.49 -6.41 1.31
C GLU A 199 22.75 -6.45 2.81
N LEU A 200 22.47 -7.61 3.41
CA LEU A 200 22.74 -7.91 4.81
C LEU A 200 24.18 -8.40 4.95
N PRO A 201 24.84 -8.12 6.09
CA PRO A 201 26.24 -8.49 6.29
C PRO A 201 26.43 -10.01 6.30
N ALA A 202 27.64 -10.44 5.93
CA ALA A 202 28.09 -11.82 6.10
C ALA A 202 28.01 -12.27 7.57
N GLY A 203 27.86 -13.58 7.78
CA GLY A 203 27.69 -14.22 9.09
C GLY A 203 26.25 -14.23 9.59
N ILE A 204 25.28 -13.79 8.79
CA ILE A 204 23.87 -13.82 9.19
C ILE A 204 23.27 -15.22 9.03
N THR A 205 22.47 -15.63 10.01
CA THR A 205 21.76 -16.92 10.00
C THR A 205 20.28 -16.69 9.67
N THR A 206 19.79 -17.37 8.64
CA THR A 206 18.37 -17.37 8.26
C THR A 206 17.57 -18.36 9.12
N PRO A 207 16.22 -18.25 9.19
CA PRO A 207 15.41 -19.08 10.08
C PRO A 207 15.44 -20.60 9.79
N ASP A 208 15.88 -21.02 8.61
CA ASP A 208 16.13 -22.42 8.26
C ASP A 208 17.49 -22.94 8.77
N GLY A 209 18.23 -22.13 9.53
CA GLY A 209 19.50 -22.50 10.16
C GLY A 209 20.72 -22.34 9.26
N ILE A 210 20.56 -21.79 8.05
CA ILE A 210 21.66 -21.57 7.11
C ILE A 210 22.40 -20.28 7.52
N THR A 211 23.71 -20.38 7.71
CA THR A 211 24.57 -19.20 7.93
C THR A 211 25.24 -18.84 6.62
N HIS A 212 25.15 -17.56 6.24
CA HIS A 212 25.70 -17.07 4.98
C HIS A 212 27.08 -16.46 5.22
N ASP A 213 28.13 -17.10 4.70
CA ASP A 213 29.53 -16.62 4.80
C ASP A 213 29.80 -15.39 3.93
N GLU A 214 28.92 -15.12 2.95
CA GLU A 214 28.92 -13.93 2.11
C GLU A 214 27.70 -13.04 2.41
N PRO A 215 27.73 -11.75 2.07
CA PRO A 215 26.56 -10.88 2.22
C PRO A 215 25.34 -11.43 1.46
N LEU A 216 24.17 -11.39 2.09
CA LEU A 216 22.91 -11.88 1.52
C LEU A 216 22.06 -10.73 1.01
N VAL A 217 21.60 -10.79 -0.24
CA VAL A 217 20.70 -9.77 -0.79
C VAL A 217 19.25 -10.18 -0.58
N VAL A 218 18.44 -9.28 -0.02
CA VAL A 218 17.03 -9.53 0.32
C VAL A 218 16.13 -8.36 -0.05
N ALA A 219 14.85 -8.65 -0.28
CA ALA A 219 13.82 -7.63 -0.31
C ALA A 219 13.55 -7.09 1.11
N GLY A 220 13.37 -5.78 1.23
CA GLY A 220 13.11 -5.06 2.46
C GLY A 220 11.90 -4.13 2.36
N ASP A 221 11.16 -4.00 3.47
CA ASP A 221 10.04 -3.05 3.59
C ASP A 221 10.05 -2.40 4.98
N LEU A 222 9.95 -1.07 5.04
CA LEU A 222 9.92 -0.31 6.28
C LEU A 222 8.49 -0.17 6.78
N LYS A 223 8.21 -0.77 7.93
CA LYS A 223 6.91 -0.72 8.58
C LYS A 223 6.94 0.12 9.84
N THR A 224 6.10 1.16 9.87
CA THR A 224 6.00 2.12 10.98
C THR A 224 4.76 1.92 11.85
N GLY A 225 3.86 1.03 11.45
CA GLY A 225 2.67 0.70 12.22
C GLY A 225 3.01 -0.23 13.38
N LYS A 226 2.37 0.00 14.52
CA LYS A 226 2.50 -0.85 15.71
C LYS A 226 2.21 -2.32 15.41
N TRP A 227 1.13 -2.58 14.68
CA TRP A 227 0.55 -3.92 14.51
C TRP A 227 1.08 -4.69 13.29
N ASP A 228 2.03 -4.12 12.54
CA ASP A 228 2.52 -4.71 11.28
C ASP A 228 3.17 -6.09 11.50
N ILE A 229 3.73 -6.33 12.68
CA ILE A 229 4.36 -7.61 13.06
C ILE A 229 3.37 -8.63 13.62
N ASP A 230 2.28 -8.19 14.24
CA ASP A 230 1.24 -9.06 14.79
C ASP A 230 0.29 -9.59 13.71
N TYR A 231 0.13 -8.83 12.62
CA TYR A 231 -0.70 -9.18 11.46
C TYR A 231 0.09 -9.12 10.14
N PRO A 232 1.14 -9.94 9.97
CA PRO A 232 2.09 -9.77 8.89
C PRO A 232 1.57 -10.27 7.53
N GLY A 233 0.40 -10.90 7.45
CA GLY A 233 -0.09 -11.55 6.23
C GLY A 233 -0.07 -10.64 4.99
N GLY A 234 -0.45 -9.37 5.17
CA GLY A 234 -0.42 -8.37 4.09
C GLY A 234 0.98 -8.01 3.62
N VAL A 235 1.91 -7.77 4.55
CA VAL A 235 3.31 -7.43 4.23
C VAL A 235 4.08 -8.64 3.72
N SER A 236 3.80 -9.84 4.20
CA SER A 236 4.41 -11.08 3.69
C SER A 236 4.07 -11.30 2.22
N ALA A 237 2.81 -11.13 1.82
CA ALA A 237 2.39 -11.22 0.43
C ALA A 237 2.98 -10.09 -0.43
N GLN A 238 3.11 -8.89 0.13
CA GLN A 238 3.75 -7.76 -0.55
C GLN A 238 5.24 -8.03 -0.82
N LEU A 239 5.99 -8.46 0.21
CA LEU A 239 7.41 -8.80 0.11
C LEU A 239 7.64 -9.97 -0.84
N ALA A 240 6.80 -11.00 -0.84
CA ALA A 240 6.87 -12.07 -1.83
C ALA A 240 6.65 -11.56 -3.26
N GLY A 241 5.66 -10.66 -3.44
CA GLY A 241 5.41 -10.02 -4.72
C GLY A 241 6.60 -9.20 -5.23
N TYR A 242 7.41 -8.62 -4.33
CA TYR A 242 8.61 -7.90 -4.71
C TYR A 242 9.84 -8.80 -4.86
N GLY A 243 10.19 -9.58 -3.83
CA GLY A 243 11.41 -10.38 -3.76
C GLY A 243 11.46 -11.56 -4.72
N LEU A 244 10.30 -12.04 -5.21
CA LEU A 244 10.22 -13.08 -6.25
C LEU A 244 9.89 -12.50 -7.64
N GLY A 245 9.84 -11.18 -7.76
CA GLY A 245 9.55 -10.48 -9.00
C GLY A 245 10.79 -10.15 -9.82
N PHE A 246 10.57 -9.35 -10.86
CA PHE A 246 11.60 -8.81 -11.75
C PHE A 246 11.62 -7.30 -11.66
N ARG A 247 12.82 -6.71 -11.74
CA ARG A 247 12.93 -5.29 -12.07
C ARG A 247 12.41 -5.11 -13.48
N TYR A 248 11.56 -4.10 -13.69
CA TYR A 248 10.92 -3.90 -14.99
C TYR A 248 11.24 -2.55 -15.57
N ASP A 249 11.72 -2.55 -16.82
CA ASP A 249 11.88 -1.34 -17.62
C ASP A 249 10.75 -1.25 -18.65
N GLN A 250 9.81 -0.34 -18.41
CA GLN A 250 8.67 -0.09 -19.31
C GLN A 250 9.04 0.58 -20.64
N ALA A 251 10.24 1.15 -20.76
CA ALA A 251 10.72 1.76 -22.00
C ALA A 251 11.21 0.70 -22.98
N THR A 252 11.77 -0.40 -22.48
CA THR A 252 12.34 -1.50 -23.28
C THR A 252 11.55 -2.80 -23.18
N ASN A 253 10.54 -2.86 -22.32
CA ASN A 253 9.81 -4.08 -21.94
C ASN A 253 10.71 -5.19 -21.37
N THR A 254 11.87 -4.82 -20.81
CA THR A 254 12.83 -5.79 -20.31
C THR A 254 12.59 -6.10 -18.85
N ARG A 255 12.65 -7.39 -18.52
CA ARG A 255 12.62 -7.93 -17.16
C ARG A 255 14.05 -8.29 -16.76
N TYR A 256 14.50 -7.79 -15.61
CA TYR A 256 15.80 -8.13 -15.05
C TYR A 256 15.63 -8.85 -13.71
N PRO A 257 16.46 -9.87 -13.41
CA PRO A 257 16.54 -10.41 -12.06
C PRO A 257 16.81 -9.29 -11.04
N LEU A 258 16.29 -9.43 -9.82
CA LEU A 258 16.52 -8.44 -8.75
C LEU A 258 18.00 -8.24 -8.45
N HIS A 259 18.71 -9.35 -8.27
CA HIS A 259 20.15 -9.39 -8.04
C HIS A 259 20.64 -10.85 -8.16
N PRO A 260 21.85 -11.15 -8.66
CA PRO A 260 22.34 -12.53 -8.77
C PRO A 260 22.41 -13.30 -7.44
N ARG A 261 22.56 -12.58 -6.32
CA ARG A 261 22.59 -13.11 -4.94
C ARG A 261 21.29 -12.88 -4.16
N SER A 262 20.19 -12.51 -4.82
CA SER A 262 18.93 -12.30 -4.09
C SER A 262 18.43 -13.61 -3.51
N SER A 263 18.08 -13.62 -2.22
CA SER A 263 17.36 -14.73 -1.61
C SER A 263 16.03 -14.93 -2.32
N ASP A 264 15.71 -16.18 -2.64
CA ASP A 264 14.42 -16.63 -3.17
C ASP A 264 13.47 -17.07 -2.07
N ARG A 265 13.91 -17.06 -0.80
CA ARG A 265 13.11 -17.53 0.33
C ARG A 265 12.86 -16.46 1.37
N TRP A 266 13.86 -15.66 1.70
CA TRP A 266 13.82 -14.78 2.86
C TRP A 266 13.79 -13.31 2.46
N ALA A 267 12.81 -12.59 2.99
CA ALA A 267 12.76 -11.13 2.98
C ALA A 267 12.82 -10.58 4.41
N VAL A 268 12.99 -9.27 4.55
CA VAL A 268 13.09 -8.61 5.86
C VAL A 268 12.05 -7.50 6.00
N ILE A 269 11.31 -7.52 7.10
CA ILE A 269 10.60 -6.33 7.59
C ILE A 269 11.57 -5.55 8.46
N VAL A 270 11.80 -4.29 8.10
CA VAL A 270 12.43 -3.30 8.99
C VAL A 270 11.30 -2.65 9.77
N HIS A 271 11.05 -3.10 10.99
CA HIS A 271 9.93 -2.61 11.80
C HIS A 271 10.41 -1.51 12.74
N PHE A 272 9.72 -0.38 12.71
CA PHE A 272 9.99 0.75 13.59
C PHE A 272 8.69 1.47 13.97
N PRO A 273 8.03 1.07 15.07
CA PRO A 273 6.70 1.57 15.42
C PRO A 273 6.73 2.99 16.01
N ILE A 274 7.08 4.00 15.20
CA ILE A 274 7.36 5.40 15.61
C ILE A 274 6.20 6.12 16.32
N ALA A 275 5.00 5.55 16.33
CA ALA A 275 3.89 6.06 17.13
C ALA A 275 4.05 5.73 18.63
N GLU A 276 4.92 4.78 18.96
CA GLU A 276 5.28 4.41 20.32
C GLU A 276 6.44 5.26 20.83
N ARG A 277 6.38 5.61 22.13
CA ARG A 277 7.35 6.52 22.75
C ARG A 277 8.75 5.93 22.80
N ASP A 278 8.85 4.64 23.08
CA ASP A 278 10.12 3.92 23.26
C ASP A 278 10.34 2.93 22.09
N ALA A 279 9.98 3.36 20.87
CA ALA A 279 10.05 2.50 19.70
C ALA A 279 11.49 2.12 19.36
N GLU A 280 11.69 0.86 19.00
CA GLU A 280 12.99 0.31 18.63
C GLU A 280 12.97 -0.22 17.19
N VAL A 281 14.08 -0.06 16.45
CA VAL A 281 14.21 -0.68 15.14
C VAL A 281 14.56 -2.16 15.30
N SER A 282 13.64 -2.99 14.83
CA SER A 282 13.74 -4.45 14.83
C SER A 282 13.66 -5.00 13.41
N PHE A 283 14.29 -6.17 13.20
CA PHE A 283 14.35 -6.83 11.91
C PHE A 283 13.68 -8.19 11.99
N TYR A 284 12.74 -8.47 11.10
CA TYR A 284 11.98 -9.72 11.10
C TYR A 284 12.12 -10.43 9.76
N TRP A 285 12.48 -11.71 9.82
CA TRP A 285 12.49 -12.57 8.64
C TRP A 285 11.06 -12.89 8.18
N VAL A 286 10.88 -12.91 6.87
CA VAL A 286 9.63 -13.27 6.21
C VAL A 286 9.90 -14.38 5.21
N ASP A 287 9.18 -15.50 5.34
CA ASP A 287 9.18 -16.56 4.33
C ASP A 287 8.33 -16.12 3.12
N MET A 288 9.01 -15.84 2.01
CA MET A 288 8.39 -15.37 0.78
C MET A 288 7.58 -16.46 0.07
N HIS A 289 7.85 -17.74 0.29
CA HIS A 289 7.02 -18.80 -0.28
C HIS A 289 5.65 -18.81 0.40
N VAL A 290 5.59 -18.66 1.72
CA VAL A 290 4.31 -18.49 2.44
C VAL A 290 3.60 -17.20 1.99
N GLY A 291 4.35 -16.10 1.84
CA GLY A 291 3.83 -14.85 1.28
C GLY A 291 3.25 -15.00 -0.13
N LEU A 292 3.88 -15.78 -1.00
CA LEU A 292 3.40 -16.05 -2.36
C LEU A 292 2.09 -16.85 -2.34
N GLN A 293 1.97 -17.86 -1.47
CA GLN A 293 0.72 -18.59 -1.28
C GLN A 293 -0.42 -17.65 -0.82
N ALA A 294 -0.11 -16.74 0.11
CA ALA A 294 -1.04 -15.69 0.55
C ALA A 294 -1.47 -14.78 -0.62
N ALA A 295 -0.54 -14.40 -1.50
CA ALA A 295 -0.83 -13.59 -2.68
C ALA A 295 -1.75 -14.30 -3.69
N HIS A 296 -1.53 -15.60 -3.92
CA HIS A 296 -2.39 -16.43 -4.77
C HIS A 296 -3.82 -16.53 -4.21
N LEU A 297 -3.95 -16.75 -2.90
CA LEU A 297 -5.25 -16.77 -2.23
C LEU A 297 -5.96 -15.42 -2.38
N ASN A 298 -5.25 -14.31 -2.16
CA ASN A 298 -5.81 -12.97 -2.32
C ASN A 298 -6.31 -12.72 -3.76
N ASN A 299 -5.54 -13.11 -4.78
CA ASN A 299 -5.97 -13.02 -6.18
C ASN A 299 -7.24 -13.84 -6.46
N ARG A 300 -7.40 -15.02 -5.83
CA ARG A 300 -8.62 -15.83 -5.93
C ARG A 300 -9.80 -15.13 -5.27
N LEU A 301 -9.61 -14.55 -4.09
CA LEU A 301 -10.65 -13.77 -3.38
C LEU A 301 -11.07 -12.55 -4.19
N ASP A 302 -10.13 -11.79 -4.76
CA ASP A 302 -10.43 -10.65 -5.63
C ASP A 302 -11.35 -11.05 -6.81
N ARG A 303 -11.07 -12.19 -7.46
CA ARG A 303 -11.93 -12.72 -8.55
C ARG A 303 -13.31 -13.11 -8.06
N MET A 304 -13.43 -13.76 -6.90
CA MET A 304 -14.72 -14.14 -6.32
C MET A 304 -15.54 -12.92 -5.92
N ILE A 305 -14.92 -11.93 -5.27
CA ILE A 305 -15.57 -10.66 -4.92
C ILE A 305 -16.06 -9.94 -6.18
N ALA A 306 -15.25 -9.90 -7.24
CA ALA A 306 -15.67 -9.33 -8.52
C ALA A 306 -16.87 -10.07 -9.13
N HIS A 307 -16.90 -11.41 -9.04
CA HIS A 307 -18.04 -12.21 -9.49
C HIS A 307 -19.32 -11.84 -8.72
N TYR A 308 -19.29 -11.82 -7.39
CA TYR A 308 -20.47 -11.52 -6.56
C TYR A 308 -20.93 -10.06 -6.65
N LYS A 309 -20.04 -9.13 -7.01
CA LYS A 309 -20.40 -7.74 -7.35
C LYS A 309 -21.01 -7.60 -8.75
N SER A 310 -20.83 -8.59 -9.63
CA SER A 310 -21.37 -8.56 -10.99
C SER A 310 -22.84 -8.98 -11.04
N VAL A 311 -23.52 -8.70 -12.16
CA VAL A 311 -24.88 -9.18 -12.42
C VAL A 311 -24.99 -10.71 -12.30
N LYS A 312 -23.94 -11.44 -12.72
CA LYS A 312 -23.91 -12.91 -12.70
C LYS A 312 -23.86 -13.50 -11.30
N GLY A 313 -23.34 -12.75 -10.33
CA GLY A 313 -23.23 -13.21 -8.95
C GLY A 313 -24.43 -12.83 -8.07
N LYS A 314 -25.42 -12.10 -8.62
CA LYS A 314 -26.62 -11.74 -7.87
C LYS A 314 -27.51 -12.97 -7.65
N PRO A 315 -28.17 -13.09 -6.49
CA PRO A 315 -29.21 -14.09 -6.29
C PRO A 315 -30.31 -13.96 -7.35
N ILE A 316 -30.78 -15.10 -7.87
CA ILE A 316 -31.86 -15.14 -8.85
C ILE A 316 -33.18 -15.26 -8.10
N LYS A 317 -34.04 -14.26 -8.23
CA LYS A 317 -35.42 -14.34 -7.71
C LYS A 317 -36.16 -15.44 -8.47
N PHE A 318 -36.80 -16.34 -7.74
CA PHE A 318 -37.79 -17.27 -8.30
C PHE A 318 -39.11 -17.11 -7.56
N GLU A 319 -40.20 -17.48 -8.20
CA GLU A 319 -41.55 -17.46 -7.63
C GLU A 319 -42.07 -18.89 -7.55
N LEU A 320 -42.70 -19.23 -6.42
CA LEU A 320 -43.39 -20.51 -6.25
C LEU A 320 -44.83 -20.34 -6.73
N ALA A 321 -45.34 -21.27 -7.53
CA ALA A 321 -46.75 -21.33 -7.85
C ALA A 321 -47.56 -21.64 -6.58
N ALA A 322 -48.66 -20.92 -6.39
CA ALA A 322 -49.62 -21.15 -5.30
C ALA A 322 -50.43 -22.43 -5.52
#